data_AF-A0A2R6NZZ2-F1
#
_entry.id   AF-A0A2R6NZZ2-F1
#
_cell.length_a   1.000
_cell.length_b   1.000
_cell.length_c   1.000
_cell.angle_alpha   90.00
_cell.angle_beta   90.00
_cell.angle_gamma   90.00
#
_symmetry.space_group_name_H-M   'P 1'
#
loop_
_entity.id
_entity.type
_entity.pdbx_description
1 polymer ?
#
loop_
_entity_poly.entity_id
_entity_poly.type
_entity_poly.pdbx_seq_one_letter_code
_entity_poly.pdbx_strand_id
1 'polypeptide(L)'
;MATIADIFAQTLSKVTMGRAMWSPEPTEGPDGLISKVCIGDVGYIDEDGAFHRLFNATLGIDHLSNSSGVPEDFVPLRIDIHTSQVDDALLITSRGVA
;
A
#
# COMPACT_ATOMS: atom_id res chain seq x y z
N MET A 1 -7.35 -23.32 5.14
CA MET A 1 -7.46 -22.51 6.37
C MET A 1 -7.23 -21.06 5.97
N ALA A 2 -7.96 -20.10 6.55
CA ALA A 2 -7.71 -18.68 6.29
C ALA A 2 -6.39 -18.25 6.96
N THR A 3 -5.60 -17.41 6.29
CA THR A 3 -4.35 -16.87 6.85
C THR A 3 -4.66 -15.77 7.88
N ILE A 4 -3.65 -15.35 8.66
CA ILE A 4 -3.79 -14.21 9.57
C ILE A 4 -4.15 -12.94 8.78
N ALA A 5 -3.53 -12.75 7.60
CA ALA A 5 -3.84 -11.64 6.70
C ALA A 5 -5.31 -11.67 6.25
N ASP A 6 -5.87 -12.84 5.94
CA ASP A 6 -7.28 -12.97 5.56
C ASP A 6 -8.23 -12.60 6.71
N ILE A 7 -7.92 -13.04 7.93
CA ILE A 7 -8.72 -12.71 9.12
C ILE A 7 -8.65 -11.20 9.39
N PHE A 8 -7.47 -10.60 9.27
CA PHE A 8 -7.25 -9.17 9.46
C PHE A 8 -8.03 -8.34 8.42
N ALA A 9 -7.89 -8.70 7.14
CA ALA A 9 -8.62 -8.07 6.04
C ALA A 9 -10.13 -8.16 6.22
N GLN A 10 -10.65 -9.33 6.60
CA GLN A 10 -12.09 -9.53 6.84
C GLN A 10 -12.58 -8.70 8.03
N THR A 11 -11.82 -8.66 9.12
CA THR A 11 -12.21 -7.92 10.34
C THR A 11 -12.30 -6.43 10.07
N LEU A 12 -11.40 -5.90 9.23
CA LEU A 12 -11.34 -4.47 8.90
C LEU A 12 -12.12 -4.06 7.65
N SER A 13 -12.61 -5.02 6.85
CA SER A 13 -13.45 -4.76 5.67
C SER A 13 -14.76 -4.02 5.98
N LYS A 14 -15.21 -4.04 7.24
CA LYS A 14 -16.39 -3.31 7.72
C LYS A 14 -16.19 -1.81 7.77
N VAL A 15 -14.94 -1.36 7.77
CA VAL A 15 -14.57 0.03 7.64
C VAL A 15 -14.49 0.30 6.14
N THR A 16 -15.19 1.31 5.62
CA THR A 16 -15.29 1.64 4.19
C THR A 16 -13.99 2.23 3.61
N MET A 17 -12.84 1.71 4.01
CA MET A 17 -11.49 2.17 3.71
C MET A 17 -10.73 1.19 2.82
N GLY A 18 -11.42 0.23 2.21
CA GLY A 18 -10.83 -0.79 1.35
C GLY A 18 -10.39 -2.05 2.10
N ARG A 19 -9.51 -2.85 1.48
CA ARG A 19 -9.00 -4.09 2.07
C ARG A 19 -7.77 -3.78 2.92
N ALA A 20 -7.83 -4.08 4.21
CA ALA A 20 -6.65 -3.97 5.06
C ALA A 20 -5.57 -4.95 4.62
N MET A 21 -4.34 -4.46 4.50
CA MET A 21 -3.16 -5.26 4.17
C MET A 21 -2.33 -5.50 5.43
N TRP A 22 -1.61 -6.61 5.46
CA TRP A 22 -0.76 -6.99 6.58
C TRP A 22 0.69 -7.10 6.10
N SER A 23 1.64 -6.47 6.80
CA SER A 23 3.07 -6.63 6.54
C SER A 23 3.79 -6.74 7.88
N PRO A 24 4.32 -7.91 8.26
CA PRO A 24 4.95 -8.13 9.56
C PRO A 24 6.24 -7.33 9.71
N GLU A 25 7.00 -7.26 8.62
CA GLU A 25 8.25 -6.52 8.52
C GLU A 25 8.13 -5.54 7.34
N PRO A 26 8.06 -4.23 7.60
CA PRO A 26 8.05 -3.25 6.54
C PRO A 26 9.38 -3.31 5.79
N THR A 27 9.37 -3.68 4.51
CA THR A 27 10.59 -3.70 3.70
C THR A 27 11.10 -2.28 3.49
N GLU A 28 12.41 -2.08 3.44
CA GLU A 28 12.99 -0.80 3.03
C GLU A 28 12.66 -0.56 1.55
N GLY A 29 12.20 0.66 1.25
CA GLY A 29 11.98 1.13 -0.12
C GLY A 29 13.31 1.47 -0.82
N PRO A 30 13.26 1.75 -2.13
CA PRO A 30 14.44 2.14 -2.91
C PRO A 30 15.12 3.44 -2.39
N ASP A 31 14.41 4.21 -1.59
CA ASP A 31 14.85 5.45 -0.92
C ASP A 31 15.47 5.20 0.47
N GLY A 32 15.60 3.94 0.91
CA GLY A 32 16.12 3.57 2.22
C GLY A 32 15.18 3.91 3.38
N LEU A 33 13.94 4.31 3.09
CA LEU A 33 12.91 4.52 4.09
C LEU A 33 12.02 3.28 4.18
N ILE A 34 11.36 3.06 5.33
CA ILE A 34 10.30 2.05 5.42
C ILE A 34 9.34 2.26 4.24
N SER A 35 9.17 1.24 3.41
CA SER A 35 8.31 1.27 2.22
C SER A 35 6.87 1.46 2.67
N LYS A 36 6.46 2.72 2.75
CA LYS A 36 5.06 3.09 2.94
C LYS A 36 4.37 2.88 1.61
N VAL A 37 3.22 2.20 1.67
CA VAL A 37 2.31 2.12 0.54
C VAL A 37 1.69 3.51 0.34
N CYS A 38 1.85 4.04 -0.85
CA CYS A 38 1.35 5.34 -1.27
C CYS A 38 0.23 5.19 -2.30
N ILE A 39 -0.59 6.22 -2.47
CA ILE A 39 -1.57 6.29 -3.56
C ILE A 39 -0.82 6.14 -4.89
N GLY A 40 -1.35 5.28 -5.77
CA GLY A 40 -0.74 4.97 -7.05
C GLY A 40 0.23 3.79 -7.03
N ASP A 41 0.60 3.25 -5.88
CA ASP A 41 1.47 2.07 -5.82
C ASP A 41 0.78 0.86 -6.49
N VAL A 42 1.47 0.28 -7.47
CA VAL A 42 1.09 -0.95 -8.16
C VAL A 42 2.04 -2.05 -7.71
N GLY A 43 1.48 -3.19 -7.35
CA GLY A 43 2.23 -4.29 -6.78
C GLY A 43 1.44 -5.57 -6.70
N TYR A 44 2.01 -6.57 -6.04
CA TYR A 44 1.36 -7.84 -5.75
C TYR A 44 1.39 -8.12 -4.24
N ILE A 45 0.48 -9.01 -3.81
CA ILE A 45 0.44 -9.51 -2.44
C ILE A 45 0.98 -10.94 -2.47
N ASP A 46 1.92 -11.25 -1.58
CA ASP A 46 2.48 -12.60 -1.47
C ASP A 46 1.57 -13.56 -0.66
N GLU A 47 2.03 -14.80 -0.49
CA GLU A 47 1.28 -15.84 0.23
C GLU A 47 1.06 -15.51 1.72
N ASP A 48 1.94 -14.70 2.31
CA ASP A 48 1.88 -14.26 3.70
C ASP A 48 0.97 -13.02 3.88
N GLY A 49 0.63 -12.33 2.78
CA GLY A 49 -0.26 -11.19 2.76
C GLY A 49 0.45 -9.83 2.68
N ALA A 50 1.77 -9.82 2.53
CA ALA A 50 2.58 -8.61 2.41
C ALA A 50 2.53 -8.04 1.00
N PHE A 51 2.44 -6.71 0.91
CA PHE A 51 2.41 -5.98 -0.35
C PHE A 51 3.81 -5.63 -0.83
N HIS A 52 4.12 -6.03 -2.06
CA HIS A 52 5.38 -5.75 -2.74
C HIS A 52 5.15 -4.77 -3.89
N ARG A 53 5.69 -3.55 -3.75
CA ARG A 53 5.57 -2.51 -4.78
C ARG A 53 6.47 -2.82 -5.97
N LEU A 54 5.89 -2.72 -7.16
CA LEU A 54 6.61 -2.77 -8.44
C LEU A 54 6.98 -1.36 -8.90
N PHE A 55 5.98 -0.46 -8.95
CA PHE A 55 6.14 0.95 -9.33
C PHE A 55 4.97 1.78 -8.79
N ASN A 56 5.03 3.10 -8.90
CA ASN A 56 3.94 4.01 -8.63
C ASN A 56 3.39 4.61 -9.94
N ALA A 57 2.11 4.35 -10.21
CA ALA A 57 1.40 4.77 -11.41
C ALA A 57 1.18 6.28 -11.51
N THR A 58 1.25 7.03 -10.41
CA THR A 58 1.03 8.49 -10.41
C THR A 58 2.32 9.31 -10.54
N LEU A 59 3.48 8.66 -10.42
CA LEU A 59 4.79 9.29 -10.48
C LEU A 59 5.44 9.04 -11.85
N GLY A 60 6.34 9.95 -12.26
CA GLY A 60 7.07 9.85 -13.52
C GLY A 60 8.05 8.68 -13.58
N ILE A 61 8.50 8.33 -14.77
CA ILE A 61 9.51 7.27 -14.99
C ILE A 61 10.84 7.55 -14.26
N ASP A 62 11.22 8.82 -14.13
CA ASP A 62 12.47 9.22 -13.48
C ASP A 62 12.37 9.30 -11.93
N HIS A 63 11.22 8.96 -11.34
CA HIS A 63 11.05 9.01 -9.89
C HIS A 63 11.72 7.82 -9.20
N LEU A 64 12.29 8.02 -8.00
CA LEU A 64 12.98 6.96 -7.24
C LEU A 64 12.07 5.74 -6.95
N SER A 65 10.78 5.97 -6.70
CA SER A 65 9.77 4.92 -6.52
C SER A 65 9.55 4.05 -7.77
N ASN A 66 10.01 4.51 -8.93
CA ASN A 66 9.93 3.83 -10.23
C ASN A 66 11.32 3.39 -10.73
N SER A 67 12.34 3.40 -9.86
CA SER A 67 13.72 3.02 -10.19
C SER A 67 13.87 1.56 -10.65
N SER A 68 12.97 0.68 -10.22
CA SER A 68 12.88 -0.72 -10.69
C SER A 68 12.30 -0.84 -12.11
N GLY A 69 11.89 0.27 -12.73
CA GLY A 69 11.27 0.33 -14.05
C GLY A 69 9.75 0.48 -13.99
N VAL A 70 9.19 0.80 -15.16
CA VAL A 70 7.75 0.93 -15.42
C VAL A 70 7.43 0.19 -16.73
N PRO A 71 6.15 -0.11 -17.03
CA PRO A 71 5.77 -0.69 -18.31
C PRO A 71 6.20 0.16 -19.53
N GLU A 72 6.26 -0.46 -20.70
CA GLU A 72 6.51 0.25 -21.96
C GLU A 72 5.41 1.30 -22.22
N ASP A 73 5.80 2.44 -22.79
CA ASP A 73 4.94 3.60 -23.04
C ASP A 73 4.18 4.12 -21.81
N PHE A 74 4.77 3.95 -20.61
CA PHE A 74 4.16 4.40 -19.37
C PHE A 74 3.89 5.91 -19.36
N VAL A 75 2.62 6.26 -19.11
CA VAL A 75 2.16 7.63 -18.88
C VAL A 75 1.61 7.70 -17.44
N PRO A 76 2.11 8.63 -16.60
CA PRO A 76 1.63 8.77 -15.23
C PRO A 76 0.12 9.06 -15.16
N LEU A 77 -0.57 8.29 -14.33
CA LEU A 77 -1.99 8.45 -14.03
C LEU A 77 -2.22 9.74 -13.25
N ARG A 78 -3.12 10.58 -13.76
CA ARG A 78 -3.62 11.75 -13.04
C ARG A 78 -4.89 11.39 -12.30
N ILE A 79 -4.84 11.45 -10.97
CA ILE A 79 -5.99 11.16 -10.11
C ILE A 79 -6.52 12.50 -9.60
N ASP A 80 -7.72 12.88 -10.05
CA ASP A 80 -8.49 13.96 -9.44
C ASP A 80 -9.21 13.42 -8.21
N ILE A 81 -8.49 13.33 -7.09
CA ILE A 81 -9.06 12.88 -5.83
C ILE A 81 -9.94 14.00 -5.26
N HIS A 82 -11.25 13.87 -5.42
CA HIS A 82 -12.22 14.62 -4.62
C HIS A 82 -12.23 14.05 -3.20
N THR A 83 -11.27 14.44 -2.37
CA THR A 83 -11.24 14.06 -0.95
C THR A 83 -12.37 14.78 -0.22
N SER A 84 -13.49 14.09 -0.05
CA SER A 84 -14.36 14.39 1.09
C SER A 84 -13.56 13.98 2.33
N GLN A 85 -13.22 14.94 3.18
CA GLN A 85 -12.40 14.75 4.39
C GLN A 85 -12.78 13.46 5.12
N VAL A 86 -11.82 12.53 5.23
CA VAL A 86 -11.92 11.40 6.13
C VAL A 86 -11.09 11.78 7.36
N ASP A 87 -11.75 11.87 8.52
CA ASP A 87 -11.14 12.28 9.78
C ASP A 87 -9.87 11.46 10.10
N ASP A 88 -8.80 12.16 10.49
CA ASP A 88 -7.44 11.65 10.78
C ASP A 88 -7.34 10.60 11.92
N ALA A 89 -8.47 10.07 12.41
CA ALA A 89 -8.54 9.24 13.60
C ALA A 89 -8.35 7.73 13.38
N LEU A 90 -8.15 7.25 12.15
CA LEU A 90 -8.11 5.81 11.86
C LEU A 90 -6.82 5.30 11.22
N LEU A 91 -5.67 5.78 11.69
CA LEU A 91 -4.45 4.98 11.63
C LEU A 91 -4.56 3.89 12.69
N ILE A 92 -4.94 2.68 12.28
CA ILE A 92 -4.93 1.49 13.14
C ILE A 92 -3.48 1.14 13.45
N THR A 93 -2.89 1.84 14.42
CA THR A 93 -1.66 1.39 15.08
C THR A 93 -2.09 0.35 16.09
N SER A 94 -1.65 -0.89 15.90
CA SER A 94 -1.80 -1.95 16.89
C SER A 94 -0.97 -1.58 18.12
N ARG A 95 -1.57 -0.92 19.11
CA ARG A 95 -1.04 -0.94 20.48
C ARG A 95 -1.33 -2.32 21.05
N GLY A 96 -0.30 -3.16 21.07
CA GLY A 96 -0.30 -4.41 21.83
C GLY A 96 -0.62 -4.12 23.30
N VAL A 97 -1.68 -4.74 23.79
CA VAL A 97 -1.97 -4.81 25.22
C VAL A 97 -1.31 -6.10 25.70
N ALA A 98 -0.26 -5.96 26.51
CA ALA A 98 0.30 -7.01 27.35
C ALA A 98 -0.55 -7.14 28.63
#